data_AF-A0A9D0ZW11-F1
#
_entry.id   AF-A0A9D0ZW11-F1
#
_cell.length_a   1.000
_cell.length_b   1.000
_cell.length_c   1.000
_cell.angle_alpha   90.00
_cell.angle_beta   90.00
_cell.angle_gamma   90.00
#
_symmetry.space_group_name_H-M   'P 1'
#
loop_
_entity.id
_entity.type
_entity.pdbx_description
1 polymer ?
#
loop_
_entity_poly.entity_id
_entity_poly.type
_entity_poly.pdbx_seq_one_letter_code
_entity_poly.pdbx_strand_id
1 'polypeptide(L)' 'MKMRRNREFLWISSKQKRIYLKEQESCLALYFSVFDDMLQYIRQMVERGYVIG' A
#
# COMPACT_ATOMS: atom_id res chain seq x y z
N MET A 1 4.05 -17.23 -21.96
CA MET A 1 4.01 -17.12 -20.48
C MET A 1 3.01 -16.06 -20.08
N LYS A 2 1.87 -16.41 -19.49
CA LYS A 2 0.94 -15.43 -18.89
C LYS A 2 1.59 -14.97 -17.58
N MET A 3 2.15 -13.77 -17.55
CA MET A 3 2.67 -13.18 -16.32
C MET A 3 1.52 -13.09 -15.30
N ARG A 4 1.66 -13.79 -14.17
CA ARG A 4 0.78 -13.59 -13.01
C ARG A 4 0.97 -12.13 -12.59
N ARG A 5 -0.12 -11.34 -12.63
CA ARG A 5 -0.16 -9.99 -12.06
C ARG A 5 0.18 -10.13 -10.57
N ASN A 6 1.44 -9.85 -10.20
CA ASN A 6 1.83 -9.70 -8.82
C ASN A 6 0.96 -8.59 -8.25
N ARG A 7 0.00 -8.94 -7.39
CA ARG A 7 -0.81 -7.94 -6.68
C ARG A 7 0.15 -7.25 -5.72
N GLU A 8 0.47 -6.00 -6.00
CA GLU A 8 1.36 -5.20 -5.17
C GLU A 8 0.79 -5.12 -3.74
N PHE A 9 1.65 -5.39 -2.77
CA PHE A 9 1.24 -5.62 -1.38
C PHE A 9 1.38 -4.35 -0.56
N LEU A 10 0.32 -4.01 0.18
CA LEU A 10 0.25 -2.89 1.12
C LEU A 10 0.40 -3.42 2.55
N TRP A 11 1.48 -3.04 3.23
CA TRP A 11 1.56 -3.20 4.69
C TRP A 11 1.26 -1.87 5.39
N ILE A 12 0.41 -1.91 6.42
CA ILE A 12 -0.15 -0.71 7.04
C ILE A 12 0.23 -0.67 8.52
N SER A 13 0.86 0.42 8.95
CA SER A 13 1.15 0.71 10.35
C SER A 13 0.33 1.92 10.81
N SER A 14 -0.85 1.67 11.36
CA SER A 14 -1.76 2.72 11.86
C SER A 14 -1.16 3.53 13.01
N LYS A 15 -0.42 2.88 13.92
CA LYS A 15 0.26 3.54 15.05
C LYS A 15 1.30 4.58 14.60
N GLN A 16 1.98 4.30 13.48
CA GLN A 16 3.01 5.18 12.94
C GLN A 16 2.51 6.05 11.79
N LYS A 17 1.24 5.91 11.41
CA LYS A 17 0.64 6.52 10.21
C LYS A 17 1.49 6.27 8.96
N ARG A 18 1.92 5.02 8.75
CA ARG A 18 2.79 4.61 7.65
C ARG A 18 2.17 3.52 6.79
N ILE A 19 2.46 3.57 5.51
CA ILE A 19 2.09 2.55 4.52
C ILE A 19 3.36 2.12 3.80
N TYR A 20 3.54 0.83 3.62
CA TYR A 20 4.68 0.26 2.92
C TYR A 20 4.18 -0.45 1.68
N LEU A 21 4.75 -0.08 0.54
CA LEU A 21 4.43 -0.62 -0.77
C LEU A 21 5.59 -1.52 -1.19
N LYS A 22 5.31 -2.81 -1.31
CA LYS A 22 6.31 -3.76 -1.81
C LYS A 22 6.18 -3.90 -3.32
N GLU A 23 7.19 -3.40 -4.03
CA GLU A 23 7.44 -3.72 -5.43
C GLU A 23 8.41 -4.91 -5.50
N GLN A 24 8.56 -5.56 -6.66
CA GLN A 24 9.28 -6.83 -6.81
C GLN A 24 10.71 -6.79 -6.23
N GLU A 25 11.38 -5.64 -6.29
CA GLU A 25 12.77 -5.46 -5.83
C GLU A 25 12.95 -4.28 -4.86
N SER A 26 11.87 -3.57 -4.52
CA SER A 26 11.93 -2.35 -3.71
C SER A 26 10.78 -2.24 -2.72
N CYS A 27 10.99 -1.48 -1.64
CA CYS A 27 9.95 -1.16 -0.68
C CYS A 27 9.90 0.36 -0.49
N LEU A 28 8.75 0.97 -0.83
CA LEU A 28 8.51 2.38 -0.60
C LEU A 28 7.72 2.55 0.71
N ALA A 29 8.25 3.35 1.63
CA ALA A 29 7.56 3.72 2.85
C ALA A 29 6.98 5.13 2.72
N LEU A 30 5.66 5.24 2.86
CA LEU A 30 4.92 6.50 2.87
C LEU A 30 4.51 6.84 4.31
N TYR A 31 4.69 8.09 4.69
CA TYR A 31 4.26 8.63 5.97
C TYR A 31 3.15 9.66 5.77
N PHE A 32 2.16 9.63 6.66
CA PHE A 32 1.02 10.54 6.66
C PHE A 32 0.95 11.28 8.00
N SER A 33 0.83 12.60 7.96
CA SER A 33 0.63 13.41 9.17
C SER A 33 -0.82 13.33 9.68
N VAL A 34 -1.78 13.21 8.77
CA VAL A 34 -3.22 13.12 9.03
C VAL A 34 -3.71 11.68 8.79
N PHE A 35 -4.57 11.17 9.67
CA PHE A 35 -5.06 9.80 9.58
C PHE A 35 -6.08 9.62 8.44
N ASP A 36 -6.93 10.61 8.19
CA ASP A 36 -7.93 10.56 7.11
C ASP A 36 -7.27 10.50 5.73
N ASP A 37 -6.18 11.24 5.51
CA ASP A 37 -5.39 11.17 4.26
C ASP A 37 -4.83 9.77 4.03
N MET A 38 -4.33 9.14 5.11
CA MET A 38 -3.85 7.76 5.07
C MET A 38 -4.98 6.79 4.69
N LEU A 39 -6.17 6.95 5.27
CA LEU A 39 -7.33 6.12 4.94
C LEU A 39 -7.79 6.31 3.49
N GLN A 40 -7.84 7.55 3.01
CA GLN A 40 -8.20 7.86 1.63
C GLN A 40 -7.20 7.23 0.66
N TYR A 41 -5.91 7.28 0.97
CA TYR A 41 -4.87 6.63 0.18
C TYR A 41 -5.05 5.12 0.14
N ILE A 42 -5.30 4.47 1.29
CA ILE A 42 -5.55 3.02 1.36
C ILE A 42 -6.74 2.64 0.45
N ARG A 43 -7.84 3.39 0.50
CA ARG A 43 -9.02 3.14 -0.34
C ARG A 43 -8.67 3.21 -1.83
N GLN A 44 -7.97 4.25 -2.27
CA GLN A 44 -7.54 4.39 -3.66
C GLN A 44 -6.65 3.23 -4.13
N MET A 45 -5.75 2.74 -3.26
CA MET A 45 -4.87 1.64 -3.61
C MET A 45 -5.64 0.32 -3.70
N VAL A 46 -6.60 0.07 -2.80
CA VAL A 46 -7.47 -1.10 -2.87
C VAL A 46 -8.33 -1.08 -4.14
N GLU A 47 -8.89 0.06 -4.53
CA GLU A 47 -9.64 0.23 -5.79
C GLU A 47 -8.76 -0.07 -7.03
N ARG A 48 -7.46 0.21 -6.95
CA ARG A 48 -6.47 -0.11 -7.99
C ARG A 48 -6.02 -1.57 -7.98
N GLY A 49 -6.50 -2.39 -7.04
CA GLY A 49 -6.24 -3.82 -6.97
C GLY A 49 -5.03 -4.22 -6.12
N TYR A 50 -4.49 -3.29 -5.33
CA TYR A 50 -3.49 -3.63 -4.32
C TYR A 50 -4.14 -4.43 -3.20
N VAL A 51 -3.37 -5.36 -2.62
CA VAL A 51 -3.85 -6.22 -1.53
C VAL A 51 -3.19 -5.79 -0.24
N ILE A 52 -4.00 -5.57 0.79
CA ILE A 52 -3.53 -5.35 2.15
C ILE A 52 -3.23 -6.70 2.78
N GLY A 53 -2.10 -6.83 3.48
CA GLY A 53 -1.87 -7.98 4.36
C GLY A 53 -0.96 -7.68 5.54
#